data_AF-A0AAV8GB26-F1
#
_entry.id   AF-A0AAV8GB26-F1
#
_cell.length_a   1.000
_cell.length_b   1.000
_cell.length_c   1.000
_cell.angle_alpha   90.00
_cell.angle_beta   90.00
_cell.angle_gamma   90.00
#
_symmetry.space_group_name_H-M   'P 1'
#
loop_
_entity.id
_entity.type
_entity.pdbx_description
1 polymer ?
#
loop_
_entity_poly.entity_id
_entity_poly.type
_entity_poly.pdbx_seq_one_letter_code
_entity_poly.pdbx_strand_id
1 'polypeptide(L)'
;MATRSLTLSLTIDESSNKVLFAEVGKDFIDVLFSFLTLPLGTLVRLSDKNSIPCLDNLYKSVEDLAGEYFKTAPCKEMLLGPRHAAEIMCLDLWVNLEGNRALCYYTCSRDCRYDYLSLYENAQCDCGRKMSHKVYMPSGSMKNENSEGVFLKGGRYFITDSFSVVPSSIQAAFNLLGGDRKIMSTLVERQVNVGISEIISILKQSLVSEAALTNVFLVKESVNLPEKKNTALAHYSRPELCSDSDSSDGIVSIKLSVDKQKNKVVFAECKEDFIDFLFSFLTYPSGFVIEKLNGISHVPCLDNLYASVLSNTMADCFEAINTKEYLVNPMIPSHFSLNQSLIESEEVHREWKRYYLCRNPDCDSTKVSLIPNMGCKCGCITNKRMKIMDPWSGANGDFSKGFVSDGTYIVTDDLVITPLCSVSTLMRRIVIDDLVEVPFNIGKREALALLEAALTGSLAVLTNVFLSKVEKIEDATSGIDGDCVLV
;
A
#
# COMPACT_ATOMS: atom_id res chain seq x y z
N MET A 1 -22.10 23.59 -1.08
CA MET A 1 -22.42 22.34 -0.36
C MET A 1 -21.76 22.43 1.01
N ALA A 2 -22.48 22.16 2.10
CA ALA A 2 -21.89 22.20 3.44
C ALA A 2 -20.73 21.19 3.49
N THR A 3 -19.54 21.68 3.82
CA THR A 3 -18.37 20.83 4.08
C THR A 3 -18.68 19.99 5.30
N ARG A 4 -18.75 18.67 5.13
CA ARG A 4 -18.81 17.74 6.27
C ARG A 4 -17.52 17.93 7.08
N SER A 5 -17.65 18.19 8.39
CA SER A 5 -16.53 18.15 9.35
C SER A 5 -16.83 17.24 10.53
N LEU A 6 -15.80 16.56 11.05
CA LEU A 6 -15.82 15.85 12.33
C LEU A 6 -15.26 16.74 13.42
N THR A 7 -15.76 16.63 14.65
CA THR A 7 -15.20 17.35 15.80
C THR A 7 -14.43 16.38 16.69
N LEU A 8 -13.18 16.73 16.99
CA LEU A 8 -12.29 15.98 17.88
C LEU A 8 -12.04 16.81 19.13
N SER A 9 -12.00 16.17 20.30
CA SER A 9 -11.57 16.83 21.53
C SER A 9 -10.15 16.40 21.89
N LEU A 10 -9.18 17.29 21.70
CA LEU A 10 -7.77 17.04 21.98
C LEU A 10 -7.48 17.31 23.46
N THR A 11 -6.81 16.38 24.12
CA THR A 11 -6.15 16.62 25.42
C THR A 11 -4.68 16.92 25.17
N ILE A 12 -4.26 18.14 25.51
CA ILE A 12 -2.94 18.70 25.21
C ILE A 12 -2.21 18.92 26.53
N ASP A 13 -0.94 18.51 26.60
CA ASP A 13 -0.02 18.99 27.63
C ASP A 13 0.61 20.31 27.17
N GLU A 14 0.19 21.42 27.76
CA GLU A 14 0.70 22.75 27.39
C GLU A 14 2.19 22.91 27.69
N SER A 15 2.73 22.18 28.66
CA SER A 15 4.14 22.31 29.05
C SER A 15 5.10 21.79 27.98
N SER A 16 4.68 20.75 27.25
CA SER A 16 5.43 20.17 26.12
C SER A 16 4.87 20.55 24.76
N ASN A 17 3.71 21.23 24.71
CA ASN A 17 2.94 21.55 23.50
C ASN A 17 2.68 20.30 22.64
N LYS A 18 2.24 19.20 23.27
CA LYS A 18 1.95 17.93 22.63
C LYS A 18 0.52 17.48 22.89
N VAL A 19 -0.10 16.90 21.86
CA VAL A 19 -1.33 16.14 22.01
C VAL A 19 -0.97 14.84 22.74
N LEU A 20 -1.66 14.53 23.83
CA LEU A 20 -1.52 13.24 24.51
C LEU A 20 -2.45 12.21 23.87
N PHE A 21 -3.73 12.59 23.74
CA PHE A 21 -4.74 11.83 23.03
C PHE A 21 -5.90 12.74 22.60
N ALA A 22 -6.75 12.23 21.72
CA ALA A 22 -7.99 12.85 21.31
C ALA A 22 -9.18 11.94 21.62
N GLU A 23 -10.29 12.50 22.11
CA GLU A 23 -11.56 11.81 22.19
C GLU A 23 -12.37 12.02 20.90
N VAL A 24 -12.74 10.92 20.26
CA VAL A 24 -13.29 10.92 18.91
C VAL A 24 -14.46 9.94 18.78
N GLY A 25 -15.30 10.14 17.76
CA GLY A 25 -16.37 9.21 17.40
C GLY A 25 -15.87 8.12 16.46
N LYS A 26 -16.66 7.03 16.35
CA LYS A 26 -16.35 5.90 15.46
C LYS A 26 -16.00 6.30 14.02
N ASP A 27 -16.68 7.30 13.46
CA ASP A 27 -16.51 7.72 12.07
C ASP A 27 -15.08 8.20 11.78
N PHE A 28 -14.43 8.83 12.76
CA PHE A 28 -13.03 9.25 12.64
C PHE A 28 -12.08 8.05 12.69
N ILE A 29 -12.33 7.11 13.60
CA ILE A 29 -11.51 5.89 13.72
C ILE A 29 -11.69 4.99 12.51
N ASP A 30 -12.90 4.85 11.97
CA ASP A 30 -13.16 4.09 10.74
C ASP A 30 -12.33 4.65 9.57
N VAL A 31 -12.19 5.98 9.48
CA VAL A 31 -11.33 6.63 8.49
C VAL A 31 -9.86 6.28 8.72
N LEU A 32 -9.36 6.32 9.96
CA LEU A 32 -7.95 5.96 10.23
C LEU A 32 -7.68 4.47 10.04
N PHE A 33 -8.57 3.58 10.47
CA PHE A 33 -8.47 2.15 10.19
C PHE A 33 -8.52 1.87 8.69
N SER A 34 -9.24 2.67 7.89
CA SER A 34 -9.21 2.52 6.44
C SER A 34 -7.80 2.66 5.84
N PHE A 35 -6.87 3.37 6.50
CA PHE A 35 -5.48 3.47 6.04
C PHE A 35 -4.79 2.11 5.95
N LEU A 36 -5.12 1.17 6.85
CA LEU A 36 -4.65 -0.22 6.83
C LEU A 36 -5.11 -0.98 5.57
N THR A 37 -6.20 -0.53 4.96
CA THR A 37 -6.74 -1.15 3.75
C THR A 37 -6.18 -0.56 2.46
N LEU A 38 -5.51 0.61 2.54
CA LEU A 38 -5.02 1.33 1.38
C LEU A 38 -3.70 0.71 0.88
N PRO A 39 -3.57 0.49 -0.44
CA PRO A 39 -2.29 0.13 -1.03
C PRO A 39 -1.22 1.21 -0.79
N LEU A 40 0.05 0.82 -0.70
CA LEU A 40 1.15 1.77 -0.51
C LEU A 40 1.20 2.85 -1.60
N GLY A 41 0.87 2.51 -2.86
CA GLY A 41 0.79 3.47 -3.96
C GLY A 41 -0.31 4.51 -3.78
N THR A 42 -1.42 4.14 -3.15
CA THR A 42 -2.47 5.10 -2.77
C THR A 42 -2.00 6.03 -1.66
N LEU A 43 -1.27 5.52 -0.65
CA LEU A 43 -0.70 6.34 0.41
C LEU A 43 0.31 7.36 -0.14
N VAL A 44 1.22 6.93 -1.02
CA VAL A 44 2.19 7.78 -1.73
C VAL A 44 1.49 8.85 -2.58
N ARG A 45 0.42 8.47 -3.30
CA ARG A 45 -0.36 9.41 -4.10
C ARG A 45 -1.05 10.47 -3.23
N LEU A 46 -1.71 10.05 -2.14
CA LEU A 46 -2.41 10.96 -1.23
C LEU A 46 -1.45 11.85 -0.43
N SER A 47 -0.19 11.44 -0.31
CA SER A 47 0.85 12.22 0.35
C SER A 47 1.57 13.22 -0.57
N ASP A 48 1.12 13.38 -1.82
CA ASP A 48 1.79 14.15 -2.86
C ASP A 48 3.23 13.70 -3.12
N LYS A 49 3.53 12.41 -2.93
CA LYS A 49 4.86 11.80 -3.16
C LYS A 49 5.96 12.42 -2.29
N ASN A 50 5.60 12.74 -1.04
CA ASN A 50 6.47 13.33 -0.01
C ASN A 50 6.32 12.58 1.32
N SER A 51 6.37 11.26 1.27
CA SER A 51 6.13 10.41 2.44
C SER A 51 7.30 9.47 2.69
N ILE A 52 7.35 8.38 1.94
CA ILE A 52 8.36 7.32 2.07
C ILE A 52 9.25 7.42 0.82
N PRO A 53 10.48 7.98 0.92
CA PRO A 53 11.27 8.38 -0.24
C PRO A 53 11.43 7.32 -1.34
N CYS A 54 11.72 6.06 -0.99
CA CYS A 54 11.91 4.98 -1.97
C CYS A 54 10.59 4.56 -2.64
N LEU A 55 9.47 4.60 -1.92
CA LEU A 55 8.15 4.36 -2.53
C LEU A 55 7.70 5.54 -3.38
N ASP A 56 8.05 6.78 -2.98
CA ASP A 56 7.83 7.98 -3.78
C ASP A 56 8.61 7.88 -5.12
N ASN A 57 9.85 7.40 -5.09
CA ASN A 57 10.67 7.13 -6.27
C ASN A 57 10.11 6.02 -7.15
N LEU A 58 9.66 4.93 -6.55
CA LEU A 58 9.03 3.81 -7.27
C LEU A 58 7.75 4.27 -7.97
N TYR A 59 6.88 5.02 -7.29
CA TYR A 59 5.67 5.60 -7.86
C TYR A 59 5.98 6.58 -9.01
N LYS A 60 6.96 7.47 -8.82
CA LYS A 60 7.44 8.38 -9.88
C LYS A 60 7.96 7.63 -11.10
N SER A 61 8.64 6.50 -10.89
CA SER A 61 9.13 5.66 -11.99
C SER A 61 7.96 5.12 -12.84
N VAL A 62 6.83 4.75 -12.23
CA VAL A 62 5.61 4.40 -12.96
C VAL A 62 5.06 5.59 -13.75
N GLU A 63 5.02 6.79 -13.15
CA GLU A 63 4.57 8.02 -13.82
C GLU A 63 5.41 8.33 -15.06
N ASP A 64 6.74 8.25 -14.92
CA ASP A 64 7.72 8.65 -15.94
C ASP A 64 7.88 7.62 -17.08
N LEU A 65 7.70 6.32 -16.81
CA LEU A 65 7.79 5.28 -17.84
C LEU A 65 6.74 5.47 -18.93
N ALA A 66 7.18 5.43 -20.19
CA ALA A 66 6.27 5.49 -21.34
C ALA A 66 5.34 4.26 -21.37
N GLY A 67 4.16 4.43 -21.96
CA GLY A 67 3.12 3.38 -21.99
C GLY A 67 3.55 2.07 -22.69
N GLU A 68 4.55 2.12 -23.56
CA GLU A 68 5.11 0.94 -24.26
C GLU A 68 5.88 -0.03 -23.36
N TYR A 69 6.37 0.46 -22.21
CA TYR A 69 7.02 -0.37 -21.20
C TYR A 69 6.02 -1.13 -20.32
N PHE A 70 4.72 -0.96 -20.54
CA PHE A 70 3.67 -1.71 -19.86
C PHE A 70 2.98 -2.65 -20.85
N LYS A 71 2.62 -3.86 -20.40
CA LYS A 71 1.92 -4.85 -21.24
C LYS A 71 0.64 -4.30 -21.84
N THR A 72 -0.10 -3.51 -21.04
CA THR A 72 -1.33 -2.84 -21.46
C THR A 72 -1.45 -1.46 -20.80
N ALA A 73 -2.29 -0.59 -21.36
CA ALA A 73 -2.60 0.70 -20.72
C ALA A 73 -3.20 0.56 -19.30
N PRO A 74 -4.14 -0.40 -19.04
CA PRO A 74 -4.60 -0.70 -17.68
C PRO A 74 -3.50 -1.03 -16.66
N CYS A 75 -2.39 -1.66 -17.05
CA CYS A 75 -1.32 -2.00 -16.11
C CYS A 75 -0.69 -0.75 -15.47
N LYS A 76 -0.45 0.30 -16.27
CA LYS A 76 0.07 1.58 -15.75
C LYS A 76 -0.94 2.26 -14.82
N GLU A 77 -2.19 2.37 -15.26
CA GLU A 77 -3.27 3.00 -14.46
C GLU A 77 -3.49 2.28 -13.14
N MET A 78 -3.36 0.95 -13.14
CA MET A 78 -3.45 0.12 -11.95
C MET A 78 -2.36 0.42 -10.92
N LEU A 79 -1.12 0.61 -11.35
CA LEU A 79 -0.02 0.92 -10.43
C LEU A 79 -0.11 2.35 -9.89
N LEU A 80 -0.65 3.29 -10.68
CA LEU A 80 -0.89 4.68 -10.25
C LEU A 80 -2.14 4.83 -9.38
N GLY A 81 -3.09 3.90 -9.48
CA GLY A 81 -4.34 3.90 -8.73
C GLY A 81 -4.81 2.51 -8.34
N PRO A 82 -4.05 1.81 -7.49
CA PRO A 82 -4.33 0.44 -7.12
C PRO A 82 -5.66 0.34 -6.35
N ARG A 83 -6.48 -0.63 -6.74
CA ARG A 83 -7.75 -0.98 -6.09
C ARG A 83 -7.50 -1.92 -4.91
N HIS A 84 -8.40 -1.96 -3.93
CA HIS A 84 -8.23 -2.81 -2.74
C HIS A 84 -9.53 -3.52 -2.34
N ALA A 85 -9.41 -4.63 -1.61
CA ALA A 85 -10.56 -5.51 -1.34
C ALA A 85 -11.67 -4.86 -0.48
N ALA A 86 -11.28 -3.92 0.37
CA ALA A 86 -12.18 -3.18 1.27
C ALA A 86 -12.87 -1.98 0.60
N GLU A 87 -12.56 -1.65 -0.66
CA GLU A 87 -12.97 -0.41 -1.31
C GLU A 87 -14.50 -0.20 -1.34
N ILE A 88 -15.28 -1.24 -1.65
CA ILE A 88 -16.76 -1.15 -1.64
C ILE A 88 -17.30 -0.86 -0.25
N MET A 89 -16.67 -1.42 0.79
CA MET A 89 -17.06 -1.18 2.18
C MET A 89 -16.64 0.25 2.59
N CYS A 90 -15.49 0.72 2.11
CA CYS A 90 -14.99 2.07 2.38
C CYS A 90 -15.76 3.19 1.66
N LEU A 91 -16.63 2.87 0.69
CA LEU A 91 -17.57 3.83 0.09
C LEU A 91 -18.50 4.49 1.11
N ASP A 92 -18.70 3.81 2.22
CA ASP A 92 -19.59 4.21 3.30
C ASP A 92 -18.88 4.98 4.42
N LEU A 93 -17.57 5.21 4.29
CA LEU A 93 -16.81 6.08 5.18
C LEU A 93 -17.37 7.49 5.17
N TRP A 94 -17.14 8.19 6.28
CA TRP A 94 -17.54 9.57 6.42
C TRP A 94 -16.92 10.49 5.36
N VAL A 95 -15.68 10.19 4.93
CA VAL A 95 -14.96 10.86 3.84
C VAL A 95 -14.50 9.85 2.80
N ASN A 96 -14.57 10.23 1.52
CA ASN A 96 -13.85 9.54 0.46
C ASN A 96 -12.47 10.19 0.26
N LEU A 97 -11.42 9.47 0.65
CA LEU A 97 -10.03 9.93 0.58
C LEU A 97 -9.55 10.13 -0.87
N GLU A 98 -10.11 9.38 -1.81
CA GLU A 98 -9.76 9.46 -3.23
C GLU A 98 -10.60 10.51 -4.00
N GLY A 99 -11.32 11.36 -3.27
CA GLY A 99 -12.12 12.48 -3.79
C GLY A 99 -13.58 12.12 -4.06
N ASN A 100 -14.34 13.04 -4.65
CA ASN A 100 -15.79 12.88 -4.88
C ASN A 100 -16.12 12.00 -6.11
N ARG A 101 -15.32 10.97 -6.38
CA ARG A 101 -15.54 10.05 -7.51
C ARG A 101 -16.26 8.80 -6.99
N ALA A 102 -17.45 8.56 -7.51
CA ALA A 102 -18.17 7.32 -7.24
C ALA A 102 -17.35 6.12 -7.72
N LEU A 103 -17.35 5.04 -6.94
CA LEU A 103 -16.66 3.82 -7.30
C LEU A 103 -17.22 3.27 -8.61
N CYS A 104 -16.37 3.23 -9.63
CA CYS A 104 -16.77 2.81 -10.96
C CYS A 104 -15.90 1.67 -11.50
N TYR A 105 -16.50 1.00 -12.48
CA TYR A 105 -15.92 -0.04 -13.29
C TYR A 105 -16.29 0.25 -14.75
N TYR A 106 -15.68 -0.50 -15.65
CA TYR A 106 -15.79 -0.29 -17.07
C TYR A 106 -16.30 -1.54 -17.73
N THR A 107 -17.24 -1.40 -18.66
CA THR A 107 -17.72 -2.50 -19.51
C THR A 107 -17.47 -2.17 -20.97
N CYS A 108 -17.54 -3.20 -21.81
CA CYS A 108 -17.77 -2.96 -23.24
C CYS A 108 -19.19 -2.39 -23.44
N SER A 109 -19.46 -1.96 -24.66
CA SER A 109 -20.79 -1.53 -25.08
C SER A 109 -21.87 -2.60 -24.84
N ARG A 110 -23.12 -2.17 -24.66
CA ARG A 110 -24.22 -3.07 -24.27
C ARG A 110 -24.54 -4.14 -25.32
N ASP A 111 -24.35 -3.82 -26.59
CA ASP A 111 -24.46 -4.72 -27.74
C ASP A 111 -23.33 -5.77 -27.82
N CYS A 112 -22.27 -5.64 -27.01
CA CYS A 112 -21.21 -6.63 -26.96
C CYS A 112 -21.72 -7.96 -26.38
N ARG A 113 -21.32 -9.08 -26.97
CA ARG A 113 -21.67 -10.44 -26.50
C ARG A 113 -20.91 -10.90 -25.26
N TYR A 114 -19.84 -10.20 -24.88
CA TYR A 114 -18.98 -10.57 -23.74
C TYR A 114 -19.41 -9.81 -22.49
N ASP A 115 -19.49 -10.54 -21.37
CA ASP A 115 -19.94 -10.01 -20.08
C ASP A 115 -18.75 -9.70 -19.18
N TYR A 116 -17.88 -8.82 -19.68
CA TYR A 116 -16.66 -8.41 -19.00
C TYR A 116 -16.85 -7.12 -18.23
N LEU A 117 -16.19 -7.07 -17.07
CA LEU A 117 -16.09 -5.92 -16.20
C LEU A 117 -14.62 -5.67 -15.91
N SER A 118 -14.13 -4.48 -16.22
CA SER A 118 -12.78 -4.05 -15.91
C SER A 118 -12.80 -3.06 -14.75
N LEU A 119 -11.82 -3.15 -13.86
CA LEU A 119 -11.63 -2.16 -12.79
C LEU A 119 -11.01 -0.86 -13.31
N TYR A 120 -10.34 -0.92 -14.46
CA TYR A 120 -9.63 0.19 -15.07
C TYR A 120 -10.17 0.49 -16.48
N GLU A 121 -10.06 1.73 -16.89
CA GLU A 121 -10.53 2.18 -18.19
C GLU A 121 -9.67 1.57 -19.32
N ASN A 122 -10.25 1.45 -20.51
CA ASN A 122 -9.55 1.06 -21.73
C ASN A 122 -8.99 -0.37 -21.78
N ALA A 123 -9.37 -1.25 -20.84
CA ALA A 123 -9.14 -2.68 -21.00
C ALA A 123 -9.73 -3.18 -22.32
N GLN A 124 -9.02 -4.10 -22.98
CA GLN A 124 -9.43 -4.61 -24.28
C GLN A 124 -10.39 -5.79 -24.09
N CYS A 125 -11.60 -5.64 -24.60
CA CYS A 125 -12.57 -6.73 -24.63
C CYS A 125 -12.24 -7.67 -25.80
N ASP A 126 -12.53 -8.97 -25.67
CA ASP A 126 -12.39 -9.97 -26.74
C ASP A 126 -13.09 -9.63 -28.06
N CYS A 127 -14.07 -8.72 -28.05
CA CYS A 127 -14.65 -8.19 -29.29
C CYS A 127 -13.74 -7.18 -30.03
N GLY A 128 -12.54 -6.90 -29.52
CA GLY A 128 -11.58 -5.93 -30.04
C GLY A 128 -11.79 -4.49 -29.57
N ARG A 129 -12.95 -4.16 -28.98
CA ARG A 129 -13.26 -2.81 -28.50
C ARG A 129 -12.70 -2.54 -27.10
N LYS A 130 -12.36 -1.28 -26.84
CA LYS A 130 -11.97 -0.80 -25.50
C LYS A 130 -13.17 -0.68 -24.57
N MET A 131 -12.99 -1.08 -23.33
CA MET A 131 -13.99 -0.98 -22.28
C MET A 131 -13.95 0.42 -21.65
N SER A 132 -14.85 1.29 -22.08
CA SER A 132 -14.94 2.69 -21.62
C SER A 132 -16.29 3.05 -21.00
N HIS A 133 -17.29 2.16 -21.07
CA HIS A 133 -18.61 2.43 -20.50
C HIS A 133 -18.58 2.28 -18.98
N LYS A 134 -18.79 3.41 -18.27
CA LYS A 134 -18.79 3.44 -16.81
C LYS A 134 -20.05 2.84 -16.21
N VAL A 135 -19.85 1.96 -15.25
CA VAL A 135 -20.88 1.42 -14.35
C VAL A 135 -20.43 1.64 -12.91
N TYR A 136 -21.36 1.83 -11.98
CA TYR A 136 -21.09 2.32 -10.64
C TYR A 136 -21.58 1.36 -9.57
N MET A 137 -20.78 1.21 -8.52
CA MET A 137 -21.21 0.56 -7.28
C MET A 137 -21.96 1.58 -6.42
N PRO A 138 -23.19 1.29 -5.97
CA PRO A 138 -23.88 2.17 -5.03
C PRO A 138 -23.28 2.07 -3.62
N SER A 139 -23.25 3.19 -2.89
CA SER A 139 -22.97 3.19 -1.44
C SER A 139 -24.00 2.35 -0.68
N GLY A 140 -23.62 1.79 0.46
CA GLY A 140 -24.46 0.88 1.24
C GLY A 140 -24.56 -0.53 0.66
N SER A 141 -23.82 -0.86 -0.41
CA SER A 141 -23.85 -2.20 -1.03
C SER A 141 -23.35 -3.31 -0.09
N MET A 142 -22.63 -2.97 0.97
CA MET A 142 -22.15 -3.90 1.99
C MET A 142 -22.70 -3.59 3.40
N LYS A 143 -23.59 -2.60 3.53
CA LYS A 143 -24.21 -2.29 4.82
C LYS A 143 -25.37 -3.24 5.09
N ASN A 144 -25.41 -3.77 6.30
CA ASN A 144 -26.61 -4.41 6.83
C ASN A 144 -27.56 -3.34 7.36
N GLU A 145 -28.85 -3.64 7.47
CA GLU A 145 -29.87 -2.68 7.95
C GLU A 145 -29.56 -2.14 9.36
N ASN A 146 -28.79 -2.89 10.16
CA ASN A 146 -28.41 -2.54 11.54
C ASN A 146 -26.96 -2.07 11.70
N SER A 147 -26.19 -1.89 10.61
CA SER A 147 -24.79 -1.46 10.69
C SER A 147 -24.70 0.00 11.14
N GLU A 148 -23.95 0.27 12.22
CA GLU A 148 -23.77 1.62 12.75
C GLU A 148 -22.56 2.32 12.12
N GLY A 149 -21.49 1.59 11.85
CA GLY A 149 -20.25 2.06 11.19
C GLY A 149 -19.75 1.17 10.05
N VAL A 150 -18.53 1.45 9.58
CA VAL A 150 -17.86 0.69 8.52
C VAL A 150 -17.07 -0.47 9.13
N PHE A 151 -16.24 -0.19 10.14
CA PHE A 151 -15.48 -1.21 10.86
C PHE A 151 -15.94 -1.35 12.30
N LEU A 152 -16.21 -0.21 12.96
CA LEU A 152 -16.56 -0.13 14.37
C LEU A 152 -18.05 0.13 14.61
N LYS A 153 -18.57 -0.47 15.68
CA LYS A 153 -19.87 -0.15 16.27
C LYS A 153 -19.87 1.26 16.86
N GLY A 154 -21.07 1.77 17.15
CA GLY A 154 -21.30 2.98 17.90
C GLY A 154 -20.41 3.11 19.13
N GLY A 155 -19.91 4.32 19.38
CA GLY A 155 -19.07 4.57 20.55
C GLY A 155 -18.16 5.79 20.41
N ARG A 156 -17.50 6.09 21.53
CA ARG A 156 -16.43 7.08 21.64
C ARG A 156 -15.12 6.35 21.94
N TYR A 157 -14.05 6.84 21.35
CA TYR A 157 -12.72 6.23 21.44
C TYR A 157 -11.70 7.30 21.82
N PHE A 158 -10.65 6.89 22.52
CA PHE A 158 -9.43 7.68 22.62
C PHE A 158 -8.43 7.21 21.57
N ILE A 159 -7.75 8.18 20.96
CA ILE A 159 -6.63 7.92 20.05
C ILE A 159 -5.41 8.74 20.48
N THR A 160 -4.26 8.10 20.62
CA THR A 160 -3.00 8.78 20.96
C THR A 160 -2.44 9.55 19.77
N ASP A 161 -1.45 10.41 20.02
CA ASP A 161 -0.73 11.14 18.96
C ASP A 161 -0.10 10.21 17.90
N SER A 162 0.29 9.00 18.33
CA SER A 162 0.86 7.92 17.52
C SER A 162 -0.17 6.89 17.06
N PHE A 163 -1.47 7.19 17.17
CA PHE A 163 -2.61 6.38 16.70
C PHE A 163 -2.89 5.05 17.41
N SER A 164 -2.48 4.88 18.66
CA SER A 164 -3.02 3.80 19.49
C SER A 164 -4.47 4.11 19.85
N VAL A 165 -5.39 3.16 19.62
CA VAL A 165 -6.83 3.35 19.81
C VAL A 165 -7.35 2.47 20.93
N VAL A 166 -8.15 3.06 21.82
CA VAL A 166 -8.88 2.35 22.87
C VAL A 166 -10.30 2.89 23.04
N PRO A 167 -11.27 2.12 23.55
CA PRO A 167 -12.60 2.63 23.88
C PRO A 167 -12.50 3.70 24.97
N SER A 168 -13.29 4.78 24.83
CA SER A 168 -13.29 5.87 25.80
C SER A 168 -13.86 5.39 27.14
N SER A 169 -13.10 5.57 28.21
CA SER A 169 -13.52 5.33 29.58
C SER A 169 -12.64 6.14 30.55
N ILE A 170 -13.14 6.40 31.76
CA ILE A 170 -12.37 7.08 32.80
C ILE A 170 -11.05 6.33 33.07
N GLN A 171 -11.10 4.99 33.15
CA GLN A 171 -9.91 4.17 33.36
C GLN A 171 -8.90 4.30 32.20
N ALA A 172 -9.37 4.31 30.96
CA ALA A 172 -8.50 4.50 29.80
C ALA A 172 -7.82 5.89 29.83
N ALA A 173 -8.56 6.95 30.17
CA ALA A 173 -8.00 8.28 30.30
C ALA A 173 -6.90 8.33 31.37
N PHE A 174 -7.13 7.75 32.57
CA PHE A 174 -6.10 7.67 33.61
C PHE A 174 -4.85 6.89 33.16
N ASN A 175 -5.04 5.79 32.44
CA ASN A 175 -3.93 5.00 31.91
C ASN A 175 -3.10 5.79 30.89
N LEU A 176 -3.76 6.51 29.98
CA LEU A 176 -3.10 7.35 28.97
C LEU A 176 -2.34 8.54 29.57
N LEU A 177 -2.81 9.07 30.70
CA LEU A 177 -2.13 10.14 31.44
C LEU A 177 -0.96 9.65 32.30
N GLY A 178 -0.73 8.34 32.42
CA GLY A 178 0.40 7.77 33.16
C GLY A 178 0.37 8.00 34.67
N GLY A 179 -0.73 8.50 35.24
CA GLY A 179 -0.88 8.78 36.67
C GLY A 179 0.00 9.90 37.23
N ASP A 180 0.73 10.64 36.39
CA ASP A 180 1.58 11.74 36.83
C ASP A 180 0.75 12.99 37.15
N ARG A 181 0.68 13.33 38.44
CA ARG A 181 -0.05 14.51 38.93
C ARG A 181 0.47 15.82 38.35
N LYS A 182 1.74 15.89 37.94
CA LYS A 182 2.33 17.09 37.36
C LYS A 182 1.73 17.39 35.99
N ILE A 183 1.60 16.36 35.15
CA ILE A 183 0.97 16.46 33.83
C ILE A 183 -0.49 16.89 33.98
N MET A 184 -1.23 16.32 34.92
CA MET A 184 -2.66 16.65 35.12
C MET A 184 -2.93 18.13 35.39
N SER A 185 -1.96 18.86 35.96
CA SER A 185 -2.11 20.30 36.24
C SER A 185 -1.89 21.21 35.03
N THR A 186 -1.34 20.69 33.92
CA THR A 186 -1.02 21.42 32.69
C THR A 186 -1.87 21.00 31.48
N LEU A 187 -2.88 20.13 31.71
CA LEU A 187 -3.75 19.64 30.64
C LEU A 187 -4.75 20.70 30.21
N VAL A 188 -4.86 20.87 28.90
CA VAL A 188 -5.91 21.68 28.28
C VAL A 188 -6.66 20.86 27.25
N GLU A 189 -7.99 20.99 27.30
CA GLU A 189 -8.88 20.42 26.30
C GLU A 189 -9.12 21.43 25.16
N ARG A 190 -8.94 21.00 23.92
CA ARG A 190 -9.17 21.82 22.73
C ARG A 190 -10.00 21.07 21.71
N GLN A 191 -11.11 21.67 21.29
CA GLN A 191 -11.89 21.15 20.18
C GLN A 191 -11.34 21.62 18.84
N VAL A 192 -11.22 20.70 17.89
CA VAL A 192 -10.82 20.98 16.51
C VAL A 192 -11.82 20.37 15.55
N ASN A 193 -12.05 21.05 14.43
CA ASN A 193 -12.87 20.54 13.33
C ASN A 193 -11.97 19.97 12.25
N VAL A 194 -12.32 18.77 11.77
CA VAL A 194 -11.54 17.98 10.83
C VAL A 194 -12.38 17.74 9.59
N GLY A 195 -11.97 18.36 8.49
CA GLY A 195 -12.45 18.10 7.14
C GLY A 195 -11.49 17.17 6.37
N ILE A 196 -11.72 17.07 5.06
CA ILE A 196 -10.92 16.22 4.17
C ILE A 196 -9.45 16.66 4.14
N SER A 197 -9.19 17.97 4.14
CA SER A 197 -7.83 18.54 4.17
C SER A 197 -7.07 18.08 5.39
N GLU A 198 -7.68 18.16 6.57
CA GLU A 198 -7.05 17.76 7.82
C GLU A 198 -6.82 16.24 7.84
N ILE A 199 -7.75 15.42 7.34
CA ILE A 199 -7.54 13.97 7.22
C ILE A 199 -6.35 13.63 6.31
N ILE A 200 -6.20 14.31 5.17
CA ILE A 200 -5.05 14.11 4.28
C ILE A 200 -3.75 14.54 4.97
N SER A 201 -3.76 15.65 5.72
CA SER A 201 -2.59 16.08 6.52
C SER A 201 -2.24 15.08 7.62
N ILE A 202 -3.25 14.50 8.29
CA ILE A 202 -3.07 13.43 9.29
C ILE A 202 -2.45 12.19 8.64
N LEU A 203 -2.95 11.77 7.47
CA LEU A 203 -2.38 10.67 6.70
C LEU A 203 -0.91 10.95 6.38
N LYS A 204 -0.59 12.12 5.80
CA LYS A 204 0.78 12.54 5.50
C LYS A 204 1.70 12.46 6.70
N GLN A 205 1.29 13.07 7.82
CA GLN A 205 2.09 13.08 9.04
C GLN A 205 2.26 11.68 9.64
N SER A 206 1.25 10.82 9.53
CA SER A 206 1.32 9.44 10.03
C SER A 206 2.37 8.58 9.33
N LEU A 207 2.73 8.91 8.09
CA LEU A 207 3.76 8.20 7.31
C LEU A 207 5.19 8.63 7.68
N VAL A 208 5.37 9.75 8.37
CA VAL A 208 6.70 10.37 8.60
C VAL A 208 7.00 10.69 10.06
N SER A 209 6.00 10.64 10.94
CA SER A 209 6.10 11.08 12.34
C SER A 209 5.24 10.22 13.28
N GLU A 210 5.72 10.04 14.51
CA GLU A 210 4.93 9.45 15.61
C GLU A 210 4.04 10.48 16.32
N ALA A 211 4.26 11.78 16.04
CA ALA A 211 3.54 12.90 16.64
C ALA A 211 2.53 13.50 15.65
N ALA A 212 1.71 12.64 15.03
CA ALA A 212 0.93 13.01 13.86
C ALA A 212 -0.15 14.06 14.17
N LEU A 213 -0.89 13.92 15.28
CA LEU A 213 -1.92 14.88 15.69
C LEU A 213 -1.29 16.19 16.17
N THR A 214 -0.18 16.13 16.92
CA THR A 214 0.58 17.32 17.34
C THR A 214 1.06 18.12 16.14
N ASN A 215 1.64 17.46 15.14
CA ASN A 215 2.15 18.12 13.93
C ASN A 215 1.03 18.77 13.11
N VAL A 216 -0.16 18.17 13.07
CA VAL A 216 -1.29 18.74 12.32
C VAL A 216 -1.97 19.89 13.06
N PHE A 217 -2.17 19.76 14.38
CA PHE A 217 -3.05 20.69 15.13
C PHE A 217 -2.33 21.72 15.98
N LEU A 218 -1.08 21.49 16.37
CA LEU A 218 -0.33 22.37 17.29
C LEU A 218 0.86 23.06 16.61
N VAL A 219 1.51 22.40 15.66
CA VAL A 219 2.62 22.99 14.91
C VAL A 219 2.06 23.79 13.74
N LYS A 220 2.22 25.12 13.75
CA LYS A 220 1.97 25.94 12.57
C LYS A 220 3.14 25.74 11.61
N GLU A 221 2.88 25.36 10.36
CA GLU A 221 3.89 25.23 9.31
C GLU A 221 4.66 26.55 9.14
N SER A 222 5.85 26.62 9.75
CA SER A 222 6.87 27.60 9.40
C SER A 222 8.26 27.03 9.68
N VAL A 223 8.54 25.79 9.30
CA VAL A 223 9.89 25.24 9.20
C VAL A 223 9.87 24.15 8.14
N ASN A 224 10.81 24.23 7.18
CA ASN A 224 11.12 23.13 6.27
C ASN A 224 11.10 21.80 7.04
N LEU A 225 10.46 20.78 6.48
CA LEU A 225 10.55 19.40 6.95
C LEU A 225 11.99 19.17 7.43
N PRO A 226 12.23 18.82 8.71
CA PRO A 226 13.57 18.45 9.10
C PRO A 226 13.94 17.30 8.18
N GLU A 227 14.91 17.56 7.29
CA GLU A 227 15.64 16.49 6.62
C GLU A 227 15.92 15.47 7.72
N LYS A 228 15.43 14.23 7.55
CA LYS A 228 15.96 13.12 8.31
C LYS A 228 17.47 13.28 8.15
N LYS A 229 18.15 13.78 9.19
CA LYS A 229 19.60 13.62 9.27
C LYS A 229 19.76 12.14 9.03
N ASN A 230 20.61 11.77 8.07
CA ASN A 230 21.10 10.41 7.92
C ASN A 230 21.71 10.02 9.27
N THR A 231 20.88 9.62 10.22
CA THR A 231 21.29 8.82 11.35
C THR A 231 21.73 7.56 10.67
N ALA A 232 23.05 7.39 10.58
CA ALA A 232 23.65 6.10 10.29
C ALA A 232 22.89 5.09 11.15
N LEU A 233 22.03 4.30 10.50
CA LEU A 233 21.27 3.29 11.19
C LEU A 233 22.30 2.27 11.65
N ALA A 234 22.21 1.93 12.93
CA ALA A 234 22.82 0.75 13.51
C ALA A 234 22.68 -0.41 12.52
N HIS A 235 23.75 -1.21 12.38
CA HIS A 235 23.78 -2.43 11.58
C HIS A 235 22.40 -3.05 11.45
N TYR A 236 21.89 -3.13 10.22
CA TYR A 236 20.66 -3.84 9.91
C TYR A 236 20.89 -5.33 10.20
N SER A 237 20.71 -5.69 11.47
CA SER A 237 20.73 -7.06 11.97
C SER A 237 19.28 -7.43 12.20
N ARG A 238 18.67 -8.02 11.18
CA ARG A 238 17.34 -8.63 11.29
C ARG A 238 17.38 -9.70 12.40
N PRO A 239 16.36 -9.79 13.28
CA PRO A 239 16.15 -10.98 14.11
C PRO A 239 15.89 -12.18 13.20
N GLU A 240 16.56 -13.31 13.45
CA GLU A 240 16.36 -14.56 12.71
C GLU A 240 14.85 -14.88 12.62
N LEU A 241 14.29 -14.75 11.41
CA LEU A 241 12.95 -15.24 11.13
C LEU A 241 13.04 -16.76 10.98
N CYS A 242 12.21 -17.47 11.75
CA CYS A 242 12.17 -18.92 11.82
C CYS A 242 12.13 -19.56 10.43
N SER A 243 12.91 -20.62 10.30
CA SER A 243 13.05 -21.50 9.16
C SER A 243 11.71 -21.98 8.62
N ASP A 244 11.48 -21.76 7.33
CA ASP A 244 10.80 -22.75 6.50
C ASP A 244 11.63 -22.96 5.23
N SER A 245 11.74 -24.24 4.88
CA SER A 245 12.58 -24.87 3.85
C SER A 245 13.02 -23.99 2.68
N ASP A 246 14.29 -24.15 2.29
CA ASP A 246 14.85 -23.79 0.98
C ASP A 246 14.08 -24.46 -0.16
N SER A 247 12.85 -24.02 -0.42
CA SER A 247 12.16 -24.31 -1.67
C SER A 247 12.83 -23.44 -2.73
N SER A 248 13.40 -24.06 -3.76
CA SER A 248 13.95 -23.40 -4.94
C SER A 248 12.89 -22.67 -5.81
N ASP A 249 11.68 -22.46 -5.30
CA ASP A 249 10.59 -21.77 -5.98
C ASP A 249 10.64 -20.26 -5.72
N GLY A 250 10.65 -19.48 -6.81
CA GLY A 250 10.66 -18.02 -6.77
C GLY A 250 12.06 -17.43 -6.61
N ILE A 251 12.97 -17.73 -7.54
CA ILE A 251 14.27 -17.07 -7.62
C ILE A 251 14.25 -16.07 -8.76
N VAL A 252 14.41 -14.79 -8.43
CA VAL A 252 14.60 -13.73 -9.43
C VAL A 252 16.09 -13.38 -9.50
N SER A 253 16.68 -13.56 -10.67
CA SER A 253 18.09 -13.25 -10.91
C SER A 253 18.28 -11.80 -11.33
N ILE A 254 19.22 -11.12 -10.67
CA ILE A 254 19.64 -9.75 -10.98
C ILE A 254 21.16 -9.67 -11.09
N LYS A 255 21.67 -8.58 -11.64
CA LYS A 255 23.09 -8.27 -11.65
C LYS A 255 23.33 -6.95 -10.92
N LEU A 256 24.01 -7.01 -9.78
CA LEU A 256 24.35 -5.86 -8.97
C LEU A 256 25.64 -5.22 -9.47
N SER A 257 25.67 -3.89 -9.54
CA SER A 257 26.88 -3.12 -9.81
C SER A 257 27.32 -2.41 -8.52
N VAL A 258 28.48 -2.78 -7.99
CA VAL A 258 28.99 -2.34 -6.68
C VAL A 258 30.21 -1.45 -6.85
N ASP A 259 30.19 -0.28 -6.19
CA ASP A 259 31.35 0.62 -6.10
C ASP A 259 32.18 0.19 -4.89
N LYS A 260 33.33 -0.45 -5.14
CA LYS A 260 34.20 -1.00 -4.09
C LYS A 260 34.83 0.06 -3.22
N GLN A 261 35.13 1.23 -3.77
CA GLN A 261 35.73 2.33 -3.00
C GLN A 261 34.73 2.93 -2.02
N LYS A 262 33.46 3.05 -2.44
CA LYS A 262 32.41 3.65 -1.62
C LYS A 262 31.63 2.62 -0.77
N ASN A 263 31.99 1.34 -0.89
CA ASN A 263 31.30 0.19 -0.31
C ASN A 263 29.77 0.30 -0.42
N LYS A 264 29.27 0.41 -1.65
CA LYS A 264 27.82 0.59 -1.91
C LYS A 264 27.38 -0.05 -3.21
N VAL A 265 26.11 -0.47 -3.24
CA VAL A 265 25.45 -0.85 -4.49
C VAL A 265 25.08 0.43 -5.23
N VAL A 266 25.46 0.53 -6.50
CA VAL A 266 25.14 1.68 -7.35
C VAL A 266 23.78 1.48 -8.03
N PHE A 267 23.61 0.33 -8.69
CA PHE A 267 22.36 -0.07 -9.32
C PHE A 267 22.32 -1.59 -9.55
N ALA A 268 21.15 -2.10 -9.87
CA ALA A 268 20.90 -3.46 -10.34
C ALA A 268 20.41 -3.44 -11.79
N GLU A 269 21.02 -4.24 -12.66
CA GLU A 269 20.49 -4.60 -13.97
C GLU A 269 19.58 -5.83 -13.83
N CYS A 270 18.36 -5.75 -14.37
CA CYS A 270 17.33 -6.76 -14.14
C CYS A 270 16.31 -6.86 -15.29
N LYS A 271 15.52 -7.93 -15.26
CA LYS A 271 14.42 -8.24 -16.19
C LYS A 271 13.07 -7.85 -15.60
N GLU A 272 12.03 -7.95 -16.44
CA GLU A 272 10.63 -7.65 -16.12
C GLU A 272 10.14 -8.27 -14.80
N ASP A 273 10.52 -9.52 -14.48
CA ASP A 273 10.08 -10.20 -13.25
C ASP A 273 10.46 -9.43 -11.97
N PHE A 274 11.68 -8.86 -11.92
CA PHE A 274 12.10 -8.06 -10.76
C PHE A 274 11.40 -6.71 -10.71
N ILE A 275 11.14 -6.11 -11.86
CA ILE A 275 10.44 -4.83 -11.95
C ILE A 275 8.98 -4.98 -11.53
N ASP A 276 8.32 -6.04 -11.98
CA ASP A 276 6.98 -6.40 -11.56
C ASP A 276 6.92 -6.66 -10.06
N PHE A 277 7.91 -7.36 -9.49
CA PHE A 277 8.05 -7.55 -8.05
C PHE A 277 8.22 -6.22 -7.30
N LEU A 278 9.05 -5.29 -7.77
CA LEU A 278 9.19 -4.00 -7.11
C LEU A 278 7.89 -3.18 -7.22
N PHE A 279 7.30 -3.10 -8.41
CA PHE A 279 6.04 -2.37 -8.61
C PHE A 279 4.86 -2.97 -7.84
N SER A 280 4.86 -4.27 -7.54
CA SER A 280 3.82 -4.87 -6.70
C SER A 280 3.78 -4.27 -5.29
N PHE A 281 4.86 -3.69 -4.79
CA PHE A 281 4.86 -2.97 -3.50
C PHE A 281 3.79 -1.89 -3.45
N LEU A 282 3.59 -1.16 -4.55
CA LEU A 282 2.58 -0.11 -4.65
C LEU A 282 1.14 -0.67 -4.51
N THR A 283 0.95 -1.96 -4.76
CA THR A 283 -0.35 -2.64 -4.75
C THR A 283 -0.69 -3.25 -3.39
N TYR A 284 0.29 -3.39 -2.51
CA TYR A 284 0.12 -4.04 -1.21
C TYR A 284 -0.59 -3.12 -0.20
N PRO A 285 -1.73 -3.56 0.37
CA PRO A 285 -2.38 -2.87 1.47
C PRO A 285 -1.43 -2.76 2.67
N SER A 286 -1.43 -1.62 3.37
CA SER A 286 -0.49 -1.42 4.48
C SER A 286 -0.69 -2.43 5.63
N GLY A 287 -1.93 -2.85 5.93
CA GLY A 287 -2.19 -3.91 6.90
C GLY A 287 -1.56 -5.25 6.51
N PHE A 288 -1.58 -5.61 5.22
CA PHE A 288 -0.93 -6.82 4.69
C PHE A 288 0.59 -6.74 4.86
N VAL A 289 1.17 -5.58 4.55
CA VAL A 289 2.60 -5.32 4.70
C VAL A 289 3.01 -5.45 6.17
N ILE A 290 2.26 -4.84 7.08
CA ILE A 290 2.52 -4.91 8.52
C ILE A 290 2.44 -6.36 9.03
N GLU A 291 1.44 -7.14 8.59
CA GLU A 291 1.34 -8.57 8.93
C GLU A 291 2.57 -9.35 8.47
N LYS A 292 3.01 -9.15 7.21
CA LYS A 292 4.18 -9.81 6.64
C LYS A 292 5.49 -9.42 7.32
N LEU A 293 5.52 -8.24 7.94
CA LEU A 293 6.64 -7.71 8.72
C LEU A 293 6.45 -7.92 10.24
N ASN A 294 5.58 -8.84 10.65
CA ASN A 294 5.32 -9.21 12.05
C ASN A 294 4.92 -8.04 12.95
N GLY A 295 4.13 -7.11 12.42
CA GLY A 295 3.60 -5.97 13.17
C GLY A 295 4.48 -4.72 13.16
N ILE A 296 5.64 -4.73 12.48
CA ILE A 296 6.60 -3.61 12.50
C ILE A 296 6.96 -3.22 11.07
N SER A 297 6.33 -2.16 10.55
CA SER A 297 6.58 -1.65 9.19
C SER A 297 7.55 -0.48 9.12
N HIS A 298 8.07 -0.01 10.26
CA HIS A 298 8.82 1.25 10.40
C HIS A 298 7.99 2.50 10.13
N VAL A 299 6.65 2.36 10.15
CA VAL A 299 5.68 3.45 10.13
C VAL A 299 4.84 3.37 11.42
N PRO A 300 5.32 3.94 12.54
CA PRO A 300 4.79 3.62 13.87
C PRO A 300 3.30 3.93 14.05
N CYS A 301 2.78 4.97 13.38
CA CYS A 301 1.36 5.28 13.43
C CYS A 301 0.50 4.17 12.81
N LEU A 302 0.93 3.57 11.70
CA LEU A 302 0.22 2.45 11.08
C LEU A 302 0.39 1.16 11.90
N ASP A 303 1.58 0.92 12.45
CA ASP A 303 1.85 -0.21 13.35
C ASP A 303 0.94 -0.16 14.60
N ASN A 304 0.75 1.04 15.17
CA ASN A 304 -0.14 1.25 16.31
C ASN A 304 -1.63 1.07 15.96
N LEU A 305 -2.06 1.53 14.78
CA LEU A 305 -3.42 1.24 14.30
C LEU A 305 -3.63 -0.28 14.17
N TYR A 306 -2.69 -0.97 13.54
CA TYR A 306 -2.71 -2.42 13.36
C TYR A 306 -2.75 -3.16 14.70
N ALA A 307 -1.88 -2.80 15.64
CA ALA A 307 -1.86 -3.35 17.00
C ALA A 307 -3.19 -3.08 17.74
N SER A 308 -3.81 -1.92 17.52
CA SER A 308 -5.11 -1.59 18.12
C SER A 308 -6.23 -2.48 17.60
N VAL A 309 -6.20 -2.87 16.32
CA VAL A 309 -7.18 -3.82 15.75
C VAL A 309 -7.06 -5.22 16.37
N LEU A 310 -5.83 -5.64 16.67
CA LEU A 310 -5.51 -6.92 17.31
C LEU A 310 -5.71 -6.92 18.83
N SER A 311 -5.80 -5.74 19.45
CA SER A 311 -5.96 -5.61 20.90
C SER A 311 -7.26 -6.23 21.40
N ASN A 312 -7.16 -6.99 22.50
CA ASN A 312 -8.32 -7.54 23.21
C ASN A 312 -9.24 -6.43 23.74
N THR A 313 -8.71 -5.24 24.04
CA THR A 313 -9.50 -4.10 24.51
C THR A 313 -10.51 -3.61 23.46
N MET A 314 -10.21 -3.83 22.18
CA MET A 314 -11.06 -3.41 21.06
C MET A 314 -11.97 -4.55 20.54
N ALA A 315 -11.93 -5.75 21.12
CA ALA A 315 -12.60 -6.94 20.56
C ALA A 315 -14.11 -6.75 20.33
N ASP A 316 -14.82 -6.20 21.31
CA ASP A 316 -16.27 -6.03 21.25
C ASP A 316 -16.72 -4.81 20.42
N CYS A 317 -15.79 -3.95 20.04
CA CYS A 317 -16.04 -2.69 19.35
C CYS A 317 -16.27 -2.85 17.84
N PHE A 318 -15.89 -3.98 17.23
CA PHE A 318 -16.03 -4.18 15.78
C PHE A 318 -17.45 -4.61 15.39
N GLU A 319 -17.93 -4.12 14.24
CA GLU A 319 -19.24 -4.42 13.65
C GLU A 319 -19.43 -5.93 13.43
N ALA A 320 -18.41 -6.60 12.89
CA ALA A 320 -18.41 -8.04 12.70
C ALA A 320 -16.99 -8.62 12.80
N ILE A 321 -16.89 -9.91 13.12
CA ILE A 321 -15.60 -10.60 13.28
C ILE A 321 -14.77 -10.52 11.98
N ASN A 322 -15.44 -10.57 10.82
CA ASN A 322 -14.79 -10.54 9.52
C ASN A 322 -14.32 -9.14 9.09
N THR A 323 -14.76 -8.03 9.72
CA THR A 323 -14.25 -6.69 9.35
C THR A 323 -12.78 -6.53 9.73
N LYS A 324 -12.32 -7.23 10.79
CA LYS A 324 -10.91 -7.27 11.17
C LYS A 324 -10.01 -7.88 10.10
N GLU A 325 -10.49 -8.88 9.36
CA GLU A 325 -9.71 -9.52 8.29
C GLU A 325 -9.34 -8.50 7.19
N TYR A 326 -10.24 -7.56 6.88
CA TYR A 326 -9.99 -6.49 5.91
C TYR A 326 -8.96 -5.46 6.38
N LEU A 327 -8.60 -5.43 7.67
CA LEU A 327 -7.65 -4.48 8.27
C LEU A 327 -6.29 -5.14 8.53
N VAL A 328 -6.30 -6.36 9.08
CA VAL A 328 -5.09 -7.06 9.55
C VAL A 328 -4.41 -7.80 8.41
N ASN A 329 -5.16 -8.48 7.56
CA ASN A 329 -4.58 -9.16 6.40
C ASN A 329 -5.47 -8.90 5.19
N PRO A 330 -5.56 -7.63 4.73
CA PRO A 330 -6.40 -7.26 3.61
C PRO A 330 -5.96 -8.05 2.38
N MET A 331 -6.92 -8.71 1.74
CA MET A 331 -6.64 -9.48 0.53
C MET A 331 -6.07 -8.59 -0.57
N ILE A 332 -5.05 -9.09 -1.25
CA ILE A 332 -4.56 -8.52 -2.51
C ILE A 332 -5.45 -9.04 -3.64
N PRO A 333 -6.11 -8.16 -4.42
CA PRO A 333 -6.90 -8.61 -5.56
C PRO A 333 -6.08 -9.46 -6.54
N SER A 334 -6.64 -10.55 -7.06
CA SER A 334 -5.90 -11.50 -7.92
C SER A 334 -5.37 -10.89 -9.23
N HIS A 335 -5.89 -9.72 -9.62
CA HIS A 335 -5.37 -8.93 -10.74
C HIS A 335 -4.08 -8.17 -10.42
N PHE A 336 -3.48 -8.38 -9.24
CA PHE A 336 -2.11 -7.99 -8.91
C PHE A 336 -1.16 -9.18 -8.77
N SER A 337 -1.69 -10.40 -8.85
CA SER A 337 -0.87 -11.61 -8.69
C SER A 337 0.16 -11.71 -9.81
N LEU A 338 1.41 -11.91 -9.41
CA LEU A 338 2.54 -12.14 -10.33
C LEU A 338 2.64 -13.63 -10.72
N ASN A 339 3.47 -13.94 -11.72
CA ASN A 339 3.79 -15.34 -12.05
C ASN A 339 4.60 -16.00 -10.92
N GLN A 340 5.46 -15.23 -10.25
CA GLN A 340 6.23 -15.64 -9.09
C GLN A 340 6.04 -14.61 -7.98
N SER A 341 5.18 -14.93 -7.01
CA SER A 341 5.01 -14.06 -5.86
C SER A 341 6.05 -14.39 -4.79
N LEU A 342 6.99 -13.47 -4.56
CA LEU A 342 8.06 -13.66 -3.57
C LEU A 342 7.58 -13.41 -2.13
N ILE A 343 6.43 -12.76 -1.95
CA ILE A 343 5.88 -12.34 -0.64
C ILE A 343 4.51 -12.95 -0.36
N GLU A 344 3.68 -13.20 -1.38
CA GLU A 344 2.35 -13.79 -1.18
C GLU A 344 2.43 -15.32 -1.07
N SER A 345 1.64 -15.91 -0.18
CA SER A 345 1.40 -17.36 -0.18
C SER A 345 0.26 -17.71 -1.15
N GLU A 346 0.30 -18.89 -1.77
CA GLU A 346 -0.68 -19.35 -2.78
C GLU A 346 -2.13 -19.47 -2.26
N GLU A 347 -2.38 -19.33 -0.96
CA GLU A 347 -3.63 -19.75 -0.32
C GLU A 347 -4.72 -18.67 -0.11
N VAL A 348 -4.56 -17.43 -0.59
CA VAL A 348 -5.57 -16.38 -0.35
C VAL A 348 -6.38 -16.03 -1.60
N HIS A 349 -6.75 -17.03 -2.41
CA HIS A 349 -7.76 -16.88 -3.46
C HIS A 349 -9.16 -17.22 -2.93
N ARG A 350 -9.66 -16.48 -1.94
CA ARG A 350 -11.09 -16.56 -1.58
C ARG A 350 -11.92 -15.93 -2.71
N GLU A 351 -13.00 -16.61 -3.11
CA GLU A 351 -13.85 -16.26 -4.25
C GLU A 351 -14.09 -14.74 -4.36
N TRP A 352 -13.74 -14.17 -5.51
CA TRP A 352 -14.04 -12.78 -5.82
C TRP A 352 -15.54 -12.49 -5.64
N LYS A 353 -15.84 -11.30 -5.14
CA LYS A 353 -17.18 -10.71 -5.12
C LYS A 353 -17.82 -10.90 -6.51
N ARG A 354 -19.04 -11.42 -6.56
CA ARG A 354 -19.74 -11.65 -7.82
C ARG A 354 -20.47 -10.36 -8.21
N TYR A 355 -20.13 -9.84 -9.38
CA TYR A 355 -20.74 -8.61 -9.89
C TYR A 355 -21.85 -8.94 -10.88
N TYR A 356 -22.98 -8.25 -10.75
CA TYR A 356 -24.14 -8.43 -11.59
C TYR A 356 -24.60 -7.12 -12.22
N LEU A 357 -25.05 -7.20 -13.47
CA LEU A 357 -25.53 -6.07 -14.25
C LEU A 357 -26.83 -6.41 -15.00
N CYS A 358 -27.60 -5.37 -15.32
CA CYS A 358 -28.72 -5.50 -16.25
C CYS A 358 -28.20 -5.36 -17.69
N ARG A 359 -28.42 -6.38 -18.51
CA ARG A 359 -27.93 -6.45 -19.90
C ARG A 359 -29.04 -6.35 -20.94
N ASN A 360 -30.20 -5.81 -20.55
CA ASN A 360 -31.22 -5.38 -21.50
C ASN A 360 -30.62 -4.28 -22.41
N PRO A 361 -30.61 -4.46 -23.76
CA PRO A 361 -30.07 -3.47 -24.69
C PRO A 361 -30.74 -2.09 -24.57
N ASP A 362 -32.03 -2.06 -24.27
CA ASP A 362 -32.83 -0.83 -24.15
C ASP A 362 -32.75 -0.20 -22.75
N CYS A 363 -31.95 -0.77 -21.85
CA CYS A 363 -31.76 -0.27 -20.49
C CYS A 363 -30.51 0.60 -20.41
N ASP A 364 -30.64 1.78 -19.81
CA ASP A 364 -29.56 2.74 -19.55
C ASP A 364 -29.05 2.68 -18.10
N SER A 365 -29.35 1.61 -17.33
CA SER A 365 -28.92 1.47 -15.94
C SER A 365 -27.42 1.22 -15.80
N THR A 366 -26.70 2.14 -15.18
CA THR A 366 -25.26 2.02 -14.91
C THR A 366 -24.94 1.35 -13.57
N LYS A 367 -25.92 0.78 -12.86
CA LYS A 367 -25.71 0.21 -11.51
C LYS A 367 -25.16 -1.21 -11.55
N VAL A 368 -24.05 -1.45 -10.86
CA VAL A 368 -23.52 -2.78 -10.55
C VAL A 368 -24.12 -3.26 -9.21
N SER A 369 -24.37 -4.56 -9.09
CA SER A 369 -24.85 -5.20 -7.85
C SER A 369 -23.92 -6.32 -7.42
N LEU A 370 -23.78 -6.53 -6.12
CA LEU A 370 -23.15 -7.72 -5.53
C LEU A 370 -24.14 -8.88 -5.33
N ILE A 371 -25.44 -8.57 -5.38
CA ILE A 371 -26.54 -9.50 -5.16
C ILE A 371 -27.20 -9.80 -6.52
N PRO A 372 -27.38 -11.08 -6.89
CA PRO A 372 -28.08 -11.44 -8.12
C PRO A 372 -29.57 -11.11 -8.02
N ASN A 373 -30.21 -10.97 -9.19
CA ASN A 373 -31.67 -10.82 -9.32
C ASN A 373 -32.26 -9.56 -8.68
N MET A 374 -31.45 -8.54 -8.41
CA MET A 374 -31.97 -7.24 -7.97
C MET A 374 -32.76 -6.57 -9.09
N GLY A 375 -33.89 -5.95 -8.74
CA GLY A 375 -34.73 -5.22 -9.69
C GLY A 375 -33.96 -4.07 -10.35
N CYS A 376 -34.13 -3.92 -11.66
CA CYS A 376 -33.58 -2.84 -12.46
C CYS A 376 -34.69 -1.85 -12.84
N LYS A 377 -34.33 -0.58 -13.03
CA LYS A 377 -35.29 0.49 -13.38
C LYS A 377 -36.06 0.27 -14.69
N CYS A 378 -35.58 -0.62 -15.56
CA CYS A 378 -36.25 -1.02 -16.80
C CYS A 378 -37.28 -2.15 -16.60
N GLY A 379 -37.54 -2.59 -15.37
CA GLY A 379 -38.41 -3.72 -15.05
C GLY A 379 -37.74 -5.10 -15.16
N CYS A 380 -36.54 -5.19 -15.74
CA CYS A 380 -35.74 -6.42 -15.76
C CYS A 380 -35.02 -6.65 -14.41
N ILE A 381 -34.36 -7.80 -14.29
CA ILE A 381 -33.51 -8.15 -13.15
C ILE A 381 -32.02 -8.12 -13.51
N THR A 382 -31.16 -7.88 -12.52
CA THR A 382 -29.69 -7.95 -12.64
C THR A 382 -29.21 -9.38 -12.39
N ASN A 383 -29.51 -10.30 -13.31
CA ASN A 383 -29.12 -11.71 -13.19
C ASN A 383 -27.80 -12.04 -13.89
N LYS A 384 -27.26 -11.12 -14.70
CA LYS A 384 -26.09 -11.41 -15.50
C LYS A 384 -24.81 -11.23 -14.68
N ARG A 385 -24.15 -12.35 -14.38
CA ARG A 385 -22.83 -12.37 -13.75
C ARG A 385 -21.77 -11.88 -14.72
N MET A 386 -20.96 -10.95 -14.26
CA MET A 386 -19.82 -10.40 -14.99
C MET A 386 -18.54 -11.17 -14.65
N LYS A 387 -17.67 -11.33 -15.65
CA LYS A 387 -16.29 -11.81 -15.46
C LYS A 387 -15.37 -10.60 -15.30
N ILE A 388 -14.60 -10.56 -14.22
CA ILE A 388 -13.56 -9.54 -14.05
C ILE A 388 -12.44 -9.83 -15.06
N MET A 389 -12.00 -8.78 -15.75
CA MET A 389 -10.85 -8.84 -16.64
C MET A 389 -9.59 -8.45 -15.88
N ASP A 390 -8.53 -9.25 -16.06
CA ASP A 390 -7.22 -8.90 -15.55
C ASP A 390 -6.60 -7.78 -16.41
N PRO A 391 -5.93 -6.77 -15.82
CA PRO A 391 -5.36 -5.63 -16.52
C PRO A 391 -4.34 -6.01 -17.59
N TRP A 392 -3.55 -7.07 -17.38
CA TRP A 392 -2.57 -7.55 -18.35
C TRP A 392 -3.16 -8.38 -19.49
N SER A 393 -4.45 -8.73 -19.44
CA SER A 393 -5.09 -9.51 -20.51
C SER A 393 -5.18 -8.69 -21.81
N GLY A 394 -4.27 -8.95 -22.75
CA GLY A 394 -4.30 -8.39 -24.10
C GLY A 394 -5.17 -9.21 -25.06
N ALA A 395 -5.53 -8.65 -26.22
CA ALA A 395 -6.34 -9.35 -27.25
C ALA A 395 -5.70 -10.63 -27.83
N ASN A 396 -4.41 -10.87 -27.60
CA ASN A 396 -3.65 -11.93 -28.25
C ASN A 396 -3.51 -13.22 -27.41
N GLY A 397 -4.22 -13.33 -26.28
CA GLY A 397 -4.17 -14.55 -25.46
C GLY A 397 -2.81 -14.80 -24.81
N ASP A 398 -2.01 -13.74 -24.60
CA ASP A 398 -0.87 -13.80 -23.70
C ASP A 398 -1.39 -13.88 -22.26
N PHE A 399 -1.10 -15.01 -21.61
CA PHE A 399 -1.51 -15.30 -20.24
C PHE A 399 -0.40 -15.02 -19.23
N SER A 400 0.75 -14.48 -19.67
CA SER A 400 1.85 -14.13 -18.77
C SER A 400 1.40 -13.03 -17.81
N LYS A 401 1.34 -13.33 -16.51
CA LYS A 401 1.04 -12.32 -15.48
C LYS A 401 2.18 -11.30 -15.44
N GLY A 402 1.91 -10.11 -14.93
CA GLY A 402 2.90 -9.03 -14.85
C GLY A 402 2.39 -7.70 -15.38
N PHE A 403 3.08 -6.61 -15.06
CA PHE A 403 2.68 -5.25 -15.38
C PHE A 403 3.50 -4.69 -16.54
N VAL A 404 4.81 -4.95 -16.53
CA VAL A 404 5.75 -4.39 -17.50
C VAL A 404 6.00 -5.32 -18.68
N SER A 405 6.34 -4.71 -19.82
CA SER A 405 6.73 -5.42 -21.03
C SER A 405 8.13 -6.03 -20.86
N ASP A 406 8.39 -7.14 -21.55
CA ASP A 406 9.69 -7.81 -21.60
C ASP A 406 10.80 -6.81 -21.95
N GLY A 407 11.87 -6.79 -21.14
CA GLY A 407 12.87 -5.75 -21.27
C GLY A 407 14.04 -5.90 -20.32
N THR A 408 15.01 -5.01 -20.45
CA THR A 408 16.08 -4.89 -19.46
C THR A 408 15.99 -3.50 -18.84
N TYR A 409 16.05 -3.48 -17.52
CA TYR A 409 15.83 -2.30 -16.70
C TYR A 409 16.98 -2.12 -15.73
N ILE A 410 17.14 -0.89 -15.26
CA ILE A 410 18.03 -0.53 -14.17
C ILE A 410 17.20 -0.06 -12.99
N VAL A 411 17.58 -0.55 -11.80
CA VAL A 411 17.06 -0.12 -10.51
C VAL A 411 18.21 0.50 -9.72
N THR A 412 18.08 1.77 -9.31
CA THR A 412 19.08 2.42 -8.45
C THR A 412 18.91 2.02 -6.99
N ASP A 413 19.90 2.35 -6.15
CA ASP A 413 19.87 2.06 -4.71
C ASP A 413 18.63 2.62 -3.97
N ASP A 414 18.09 3.73 -4.48
CA ASP A 414 16.87 4.40 -4.00
C ASP A 414 15.59 3.99 -4.76
N LEU A 415 15.62 2.83 -5.44
CA LEU A 415 14.52 2.21 -6.18
C LEU A 415 13.93 3.04 -7.34
N VAL A 416 14.71 3.92 -7.96
CA VAL A 416 14.32 4.53 -9.24
C VAL A 416 14.49 3.51 -10.35
N ILE A 417 13.45 3.32 -11.15
CA ILE A 417 13.41 2.32 -12.22
C ILE A 417 13.46 3.03 -13.57
N THR A 418 14.40 2.63 -14.43
CA THR A 418 14.52 3.14 -15.79
C THR A 418 14.84 2.03 -16.80
N PRO A 419 14.39 2.13 -18.06
CA PRO A 419 14.79 1.18 -19.10
C PRO A 419 16.29 1.30 -19.43
N LEU A 420 16.94 0.18 -19.75
CA LEU A 420 18.38 0.17 -20.08
C LEU A 420 18.73 1.06 -21.30
N CYS A 421 17.81 1.21 -22.27
CA CYS A 421 18.05 2.11 -23.40
C CYS A 421 18.19 3.60 -22.98
N SER A 422 17.78 3.95 -21.76
CA SER A 422 17.87 5.31 -21.20
C SER A 422 19.11 5.52 -20.29
N VAL A 423 20.03 4.53 -20.22
CA VAL A 423 21.24 4.54 -19.37
C VAL A 423 22.12 5.77 -19.57
N SER A 424 22.16 6.34 -20.76
CA SER A 424 22.99 7.54 -21.04
C SER A 424 22.66 8.72 -20.10
N THR A 425 21.43 8.79 -19.60
CA THR A 425 20.96 9.79 -18.63
C THR A 425 21.44 9.47 -17.20
N LEU A 426 21.52 8.18 -16.85
CA LEU A 426 21.99 7.69 -15.55
C LEU A 426 23.51 7.83 -15.43
N MET A 427 24.26 7.49 -16.49
CA MET A 427 25.72 7.58 -16.54
C MET A 427 26.24 9.02 -16.38
N ARG A 428 25.41 10.04 -16.65
CA ARG A 428 25.76 11.45 -16.39
C ARG A 428 25.71 11.83 -14.90
N ARG A 429 25.07 11.02 -14.05
CA ARG A 429 24.87 11.31 -12.62
C ARG A 429 25.83 10.55 -11.70
N ILE A 430 26.62 9.60 -12.23
CA ILE A 430 27.41 8.68 -11.43
C ILE A 430 28.88 8.80 -11.83
N VAL A 431 29.75 9.16 -10.87
CA VAL A 431 31.21 9.05 -11.02
C VAL A 431 31.59 7.63 -10.63
N ILE A 432 32.06 6.86 -11.60
CA ILE A 432 32.35 5.43 -11.50
C ILE A 432 33.85 5.24 -11.72
N ASP A 433 34.57 4.84 -10.66
CA ASP A 433 36.02 4.59 -10.74
C ASP A 433 36.37 3.10 -10.60
N ASP A 434 35.60 2.32 -9.82
CA ASP A 434 35.84 0.89 -9.56
C ASP A 434 34.53 0.11 -9.38
N LEU A 435 33.89 -0.28 -10.49
CA LEU A 435 32.62 -0.99 -10.52
C LEU A 435 32.82 -2.48 -10.71
N VAL A 436 32.22 -3.28 -9.83
CA VAL A 436 32.19 -4.73 -9.95
C VAL A 436 30.76 -5.22 -10.15
N GLU A 437 30.57 -6.04 -11.18
CA GLU A 437 29.29 -6.68 -11.48
C GLU A 437 29.20 -8.03 -10.77
N VAL A 438 28.19 -8.20 -9.93
CA VAL A 438 27.95 -9.40 -9.14
C VAL A 438 26.57 -9.97 -9.45
N PRO A 439 26.46 -11.17 -10.05
CA PRO A 439 25.17 -11.83 -10.22
C PRO A 439 24.60 -12.23 -8.86
N PHE A 440 23.30 -12.01 -8.67
CA PHE A 440 22.64 -12.25 -7.40
C PHE A 440 21.24 -12.83 -7.59
N ASN A 441 20.88 -13.80 -6.76
CA ASN A 441 19.59 -14.47 -6.78
C ASN A 441 18.75 -14.03 -5.58
N ILE A 442 17.55 -13.53 -5.85
CA ILE A 442 16.62 -13.02 -4.84
C ILE A 442 15.60 -14.12 -4.53
N GLY A 443 15.60 -14.60 -3.29
CA GLY A 443 14.54 -15.45 -2.76
C GLY A 443 13.57 -14.67 -1.87
N LYS A 444 12.63 -15.38 -1.22
CA LYS A 444 11.61 -14.80 -0.33
C LYS A 444 12.20 -13.95 0.80
N ARG A 445 13.35 -14.37 1.35
CA ARG A 445 14.02 -13.66 2.45
C ARG A 445 14.49 -12.27 2.00
N GLU A 446 15.16 -12.22 0.86
CA GLU A 446 15.66 -11.00 0.23
C GLU A 446 14.51 -10.10 -0.22
N ALA A 447 13.45 -10.69 -0.76
CA ALA A 447 12.24 -9.97 -1.16
C ALA A 447 11.57 -9.24 0.02
N LEU A 448 11.38 -9.92 1.16
CA LEU A 448 10.86 -9.29 2.37
C LEU A 448 11.80 -8.20 2.90
N ALA A 449 13.12 -8.41 2.83
CA ALA A 449 14.09 -7.41 3.26
C ALA A 449 14.06 -6.16 2.36
N LEU A 450 13.83 -6.31 1.05
CA LEU A 450 13.62 -5.18 0.13
C LEU A 450 12.38 -4.39 0.48
N LEU A 451 11.24 -5.07 0.73
CA LEU A 451 10.00 -4.41 1.13
C LEU A 451 10.18 -3.64 2.45
N GLU A 452 10.78 -4.28 3.45
CA GLU A 452 11.05 -3.65 4.75
C GLU A 452 11.97 -2.44 4.60
N ALA A 453 13.11 -2.60 3.90
CA ALA A 453 14.07 -1.52 3.68
C ALA A 453 13.45 -0.32 2.94
N ALA A 454 12.54 -0.57 1.99
CA ALA A 454 11.84 0.50 1.27
C ALA A 454 10.95 1.37 2.19
N LEU A 455 10.49 0.84 3.33
CA LEU A 455 9.63 1.55 4.29
C LEU A 455 10.40 2.37 5.33
N THR A 456 11.68 2.05 5.58
CA THR A 456 12.52 2.74 6.60
C THR A 456 12.74 4.24 6.31
N GLY A 457 12.51 4.65 5.06
CA GLY A 457 12.83 5.98 4.54
C GLY A 457 14.31 6.20 4.24
N SER A 458 15.12 5.14 4.26
CA SER A 458 16.49 5.14 3.71
C SER A 458 16.46 5.14 2.18
N LEU A 459 17.35 5.91 1.56
CA LEU A 459 17.60 5.88 0.10
C LEU A 459 18.66 4.84 -0.31
N ALA A 460 19.19 4.07 0.63
CA ALA A 460 20.22 3.06 0.40
C ALA A 460 19.65 1.63 0.48
N VAL A 461 18.57 1.34 -0.25
CA VAL A 461 17.80 0.11 -0.09
C VAL A 461 18.57 -1.12 -0.57
N LEU A 462 19.10 -1.09 -1.80
CA LEU A 462 19.86 -2.21 -2.35
C LEU A 462 21.15 -2.44 -1.56
N THR A 463 21.83 -1.38 -1.16
CA THR A 463 23.03 -1.42 -0.33
C THR A 463 22.74 -2.09 1.01
N ASN A 464 21.69 -1.66 1.71
CA ASN A 464 21.31 -2.22 3.01
C ASN A 464 20.95 -3.70 2.94
N VAL A 465 20.35 -4.15 1.82
CA VAL A 465 19.87 -5.53 1.67
C VAL A 465 20.97 -6.48 1.15
N PHE A 466 21.80 -6.03 0.21
CA PHE A 466 22.67 -6.92 -0.56
C PHE A 466 24.15 -6.82 -0.24
N LEU A 467 24.67 -5.67 0.23
CA LEU A 467 26.12 -5.44 0.31
C LEU A 467 26.84 -6.50 1.16
N SER A 468 26.35 -6.76 2.38
CA SER A 468 26.93 -7.76 3.29
C SER A 468 26.86 -9.20 2.76
N LYS A 469 25.96 -9.48 1.81
CA LYS A 469 25.84 -10.80 1.17
C LYS A 469 26.78 -10.91 -0.01
N VAL A 470 26.99 -9.82 -0.75
CA VAL A 470 27.98 -9.75 -1.83
C VAL A 470 29.39 -9.98 -1.29
N GLU A 471 29.77 -9.31 -0.20
CA GLU A 471 31.08 -9.49 0.45
C GLU A 471 31.34 -10.98 0.79
N LYS A 472 30.33 -11.69 1.32
CA LYS A 472 30.43 -13.12 1.64
C LYS A 472 30.59 -14.03 0.42
N ILE A 473 29.99 -13.66 -0.73
CA ILE A 473 30.10 -14.43 -1.98
C ILE A 473 31.50 -14.27 -2.57
N GLU A 474 32.07 -13.07 -2.52
CA GLU A 474 33.44 -12.80 -2.96
C GLU A 474 34.47 -13.53 -2.07
N ASP A 475 34.29 -13.51 -0.75
CA ASP A 475 35.18 -14.22 0.17
C ASP A 475 35.18 -15.74 -0.08
N ALA A 476 33.99 -16.33 -0.31
CA ALA A 476 33.85 -17.76 -0.58
C ALA A 476 34.46 -18.20 -1.92
N THR A 477 34.48 -17.30 -2.92
CA THR A 477 35.09 -17.59 -4.24
C THR A 477 36.59 -17.38 -4.25
N SER A 478 37.12 -16.45 -3.45
CA SER A 478 38.57 -16.22 -3.28
C SER A 478 39.29 -17.36 -2.53
N GLY A 479 38.56 -18.15 -1.73
CA GLY A 479 39.11 -19.29 -0.99
C GLY A 479 39.31 -20.58 -1.81
N ILE A 480 38.84 -20.64 -3.06
CA ILE A 480 38.90 -21.86 -3.90
C ILE A 480 40.18 -21.90 -4.75
N ASP A 481 40.86 -20.77 -4.98
CA ASP A 481 42.12 -20.70 -5.73
C ASP A 481 43.38 -20.94 -4.86
N GLY A 482 43.21 -21.34 -3.59
CA GLY A 482 44.29 -21.39 -2.59
C GLY A 482 45.01 -22.74 -2.36
N ASP A 483 44.43 -23.89 -2.72
CA ASP A 483 45.00 -25.20 -2.39
C ASP A 483 45.07 -26.16 -3.59
N CYS A 484 46.00 -25.88 -4.50
CA CYS A 484 46.62 -26.88 -5.38
C CYS A 484 48.05 -26.45 -5.73
N VAL A 485 48.92 -26.44 -4.72
CA VAL A 485 50.38 -26.52 -4.96
C VAL A 485 50.85 -27.89 -4.53
N LEU A 486 51.28 -28.65 -5.52
CA LEU A 486 51.93 -29.96 -5.48
C LEU A 486 52.96 -30.07 -4.34
N VAL A 487 52.89 -31.18 -3.59
CA VAL A 487 54.06 -31.96 -3.15
C VAL A 487 53.80 -33.43 -3.44
#